data_AF-A0A352JK17-F1
#
_entry.id   AF-A0A352JK17-F1
#
_cell.length_a   1.000
_cell.length_b   1.000
_cell.length_c   1.000
_cell.angle_alpha   90.00
_cell.angle_beta   90.00
_cell.angle_gamma   90.00
#
_symmetry.space_group_name_H-M   'P 1'
#
loop_
_entity.id
_entity.type
_entity.pdbx_description
1 polymer ?
#
loop_
_entity_poly.entity_id
_entity_poly.type
_entity_poly.pdbx_seq_one_letter_code
_entity_poly.pdbx_strand_id
1 'polypeptide(L)'
;MKFSRQGFTLIELLVVIGIIGILSSIVLVSLQTSRKKALDAAVIQEMNSVRSAVELYASIHNDKYADGTANPPLNGFSNDVSCDLASPLTPTNGWYGNDPSVAKILSSLKSRTSYISCALNYGYTQWAAVSKLPSGPTSGAGQIWRCVDWKGTSKQYTQPTPPMTSTGISRITTVNCL
;
A
#
# COMPACT_ATOMS: atom_id res chain seq x y z
N MET A 1 -44.41 41.23 -21.43
CA MET A 1 -43.23 41.08 -22.30
C MET A 1 -43.22 39.65 -22.83
N LYS A 2 -43.44 39.45 -24.13
CA LYS A 2 -43.60 38.11 -24.76
C LYS A 2 -42.20 37.62 -25.15
N PHE A 3 -41.67 36.61 -24.47
CA PHE A 3 -40.41 35.98 -24.86
C PHE A 3 -40.64 35.10 -26.10
N SER A 4 -40.07 35.49 -27.24
CA SER A 4 -40.03 34.66 -28.45
C SER A 4 -39.21 33.40 -28.13
N ARG A 5 -39.83 32.22 -28.22
CA ARG A 5 -39.12 30.95 -28.06
C ARG A 5 -38.39 30.64 -29.37
N GLN A 6 -37.11 30.97 -29.42
CA GLN A 6 -36.22 30.49 -30.48
C GLN A 6 -35.96 28.99 -30.23
N GLY A 7 -36.30 28.15 -31.21
CA GLY A 7 -36.01 26.72 -31.18
C GLY A 7 -34.58 26.47 -31.65
N PHE A 8 -33.87 25.56 -30.99
CA PHE A 8 -32.58 25.05 -31.46
C PHE A 8 -32.77 24.23 -32.73
N THR A 9 -31.84 24.35 -33.67
CA THR A 9 -31.83 23.47 -34.85
C THR A 9 -31.31 22.08 -34.47
N LEU A 10 -31.83 21.04 -35.13
CA LEU A 10 -31.36 19.67 -34.93
C LEU A 10 -29.85 19.52 -35.21
N ILE A 11 -29.33 20.26 -36.20
CA ILE A 11 -27.92 20.22 -36.57
C ILE A 11 -27.01 20.86 -35.51
N GLU A 12 -27.46 21.95 -34.86
CA GLU A 12 -26.71 22.55 -33.75
C GLU A 12 -26.56 21.58 -32.59
N LEU A 13 -27.63 20.86 -32.23
CA LEU A 13 -27.58 19.89 -31.14
C LEU A 13 -26.70 18.69 -31.51
N LEU A 14 -26.76 18.23 -32.76
CA LEU A 14 -25.96 17.11 -33.27
C LEU A 14 -24.45 17.42 -33.26
N VAL A 15 -24.04 18.62 -33.68
CA VAL A 15 -22.62 19.01 -33.67
C VAL A 15 -22.09 19.12 -32.24
N VAL A 16 -22.89 19.65 -31.30
CA VAL A 16 -22.50 19.83 -29.90
C VAL A 16 -22.21 18.49 -29.22
N ILE A 17 -23.10 17.50 -29.37
CA ILE A 17 -22.84 16.17 -28.80
C ILE A 17 -21.65 15.49 -29.47
N GLY A 18 -21.39 15.78 -30.75
CA GLY A 18 -20.19 15.32 -31.47
C GLY A 18 -18.90 15.87 -30.86
N ILE A 19 -18.82 17.18 -30.61
CA ILE A 19 -17.64 17.81 -30.01
C ILE A 19 -17.44 17.34 -28.56
N ILE A 20 -18.51 17.26 -27.75
CA ILE A 20 -18.43 16.75 -26.37
C ILE A 20 -17.95 15.29 -26.36
N GLY A 21 -18.40 14.47 -27.31
CA GLY A 21 -17.93 13.09 -27.47
C GLY A 21 -16.42 13.00 -27.68
N ILE A 22 -15.87 13.80 -28.59
CA ILE A 22 -14.42 13.83 -28.87
C ILE A 22 -13.64 14.30 -27.63
N LEU A 23 -14.05 15.43 -27.03
CA LEU A 23 -13.35 15.99 -25.87
C LEU A 23 -13.39 15.06 -24.65
N SER A 24 -14.54 14.42 -24.39
CA SER A 24 -14.70 13.51 -23.25
C SER A 24 -13.83 12.25 -23.33
N SER A 25 -13.59 11.73 -24.54
CA SER A 25 -12.74 10.56 -24.75
C SER A 25 -11.28 10.78 -24.33
N ILE A 26 -10.72 11.95 -24.65
CA ILE A 26 -9.34 12.33 -24.31
C ILE A 26 -9.21 12.54 -22.80
N VAL A 27 -10.18 13.22 -22.20
CA VAL A 27 -10.19 13.50 -20.76
C VAL A 27 -10.24 12.22 -19.94
N LEU A 28 -11.01 11.21 -20.35
CA LEU A 28 -11.17 9.97 -19.60
C LEU A 28 -9.85 9.21 -19.39
N VAL A 29 -9.01 9.11 -20.43
CA VAL A 29 -7.70 8.44 -20.34
C VAL A 29 -6.76 9.19 -19.39
N SER A 30 -6.74 10.52 -19.47
CA SER A 30 -5.93 11.36 -18.57
C SER A 30 -6.37 11.27 -17.10
N LEU A 31 -7.67 11.11 -16.87
CA LEU A 31 -8.24 10.99 -15.53
C LEU A 31 -7.93 9.63 -14.88
N GLN A 32 -7.96 8.54 -15.66
CA GLN A 32 -7.62 7.21 -15.16
C GLN A 32 -6.17 7.12 -14.65
N THR A 33 -5.22 7.69 -15.39
CA THR A 33 -3.80 7.73 -14.98
C THR A 33 -3.59 8.64 -13.78
N SER A 34 -4.24 9.81 -13.74
CA SER A 34 -4.19 10.73 -12.60
C SER A 34 -4.75 10.12 -11.32
N ARG A 35 -5.86 9.36 -11.41
CA ARG A 35 -6.44 8.63 -10.27
C ARG A 35 -5.49 7.60 -9.69
N LYS A 36 -4.80 6.81 -10.54
CA LYS A 36 -3.79 5.84 -10.07
C LYS A 36 -2.65 6.52 -9.33
N LYS A 37 -2.13 7.64 -9.86
CA LYS A 37 -1.08 8.43 -9.19
C LYS A 37 -1.54 9.01 -7.84
N ALA A 38 -2.80 9.45 -7.75
CA ALA A 38 -3.37 9.93 -6.48
C ALA A 38 -3.47 8.80 -5.44
N LEU A 39 -3.85 7.59 -5.88
CA LEU A 39 -3.85 6.40 -5.01
C LEU A 39 -2.44 6.03 -4.56
N ASP A 40 -1.45 6.08 -5.45
CA ASP A 40 -0.04 5.87 -5.08
C ASP A 40 0.42 6.84 -3.99
N ALA A 41 0.13 8.13 -4.14
CA ALA A 41 0.49 9.14 -3.15
C ALA A 41 -0.14 8.85 -1.77
N ALA A 42 -1.41 8.44 -1.77
CA ALA A 42 -2.10 8.00 -0.54
C ALA A 42 -1.41 6.79 0.09
N VAL A 43 -1.03 5.78 -0.69
CA VAL A 43 -0.33 4.58 -0.20
C VAL A 43 1.04 4.96 0.38
N ILE A 44 1.79 5.85 -0.29
CA ILE A 44 3.08 6.31 0.20
C ILE A 44 2.93 7.03 1.54
N GLN A 45 1.93 7.90 1.68
CA GLN A 45 1.64 8.61 2.92
C GLN A 45 1.24 7.65 4.04
N GLU A 46 0.37 6.67 3.76
CA GLU A 46 -0.04 5.66 4.74
C GLU A 46 1.15 4.77 5.15
N MET A 47 2.03 4.35 4.22
CA MET A 47 3.26 3.61 4.53
C MET A 47 4.19 4.38 5.47
N ASN A 48 4.35 5.70 5.25
CA ASN A 48 5.13 6.53 6.17
C ASN A 48 4.44 6.67 7.54
N SER A 49 3.10 6.70 7.56
CA SER A 49 2.32 6.74 8.80
C SER A 49 2.45 5.44 9.59
N VAL A 50 2.50 4.28 8.92
CA VAL A 50 2.83 2.99 9.54
C VAL A 50 4.18 3.10 10.21
N ARG A 51 5.23 3.54 9.51
CA ARG A 51 6.55 3.71 10.13
C ARG A 51 6.45 4.52 11.41
N SER A 52 5.90 5.73 11.36
CA SER A 52 5.87 6.60 12.54
C SER A 52 5.12 5.96 13.72
N ALA A 53 4.00 5.28 13.46
CA ALA A 53 3.23 4.59 14.49
C ALA A 53 4.00 3.39 15.08
N VAL A 54 4.75 2.70 14.24
CA VAL A 54 5.57 1.55 14.62
C VAL A 54 6.79 1.95 15.45
N GLU A 55 7.48 3.02 15.06
CA GLU A 55 8.61 3.56 15.82
C GLU A 55 8.14 4.09 17.18
N LEU A 56 6.96 4.75 17.22
CA LEU A 56 6.34 5.17 18.46
C LEU A 56 6.02 3.97 19.37
N TYR A 57 5.48 2.89 18.80
CA TYR A 57 5.23 1.65 19.55
C TYR A 57 6.52 1.12 20.18
N ALA A 58 7.61 1.02 19.43
CA ALA A 58 8.88 0.50 19.96
C ALA A 58 9.45 1.36 21.09
N SER A 59 9.30 2.69 21.00
CA SER A 59 9.79 3.63 22.02
C SER A 59 9.22 3.40 23.43
N ILE A 60 8.02 2.82 23.52
CA ILE A 60 7.36 2.50 24.80
C ILE A 60 7.40 0.99 25.14
N HIS A 61 7.98 0.16 24.26
CA HIS A 61 8.07 -1.30 24.41
C HIS A 61 9.51 -1.81 24.38
N ASN A 62 10.43 -1.14 25.09
CA ASN A 62 11.84 -1.55 25.20
C ASN A 62 12.54 -1.75 23.84
N ASP A 63 12.28 -0.86 22.88
CA ASP A 63 12.81 -0.92 21.51
C ASP A 63 12.45 -2.21 20.75
N LYS A 64 11.33 -2.85 21.13
CA LYS A 64 10.79 -4.03 20.46
C LYS A 64 9.54 -3.70 19.67
N TYR A 65 9.49 -4.24 18.46
CA TYR A 65 8.38 -4.08 17.50
C TYR A 65 7.28 -5.15 17.65
N ALA A 66 7.42 -6.10 18.59
CA ALA A 66 6.40 -7.07 18.94
C ALA A 66 6.61 -7.58 20.37
N ASP A 67 5.53 -8.04 21.01
CA ASP A 67 5.60 -8.79 22.25
C ASP A 67 5.96 -10.24 21.94
N GLY A 68 6.88 -10.82 22.71
CA GLY A 68 7.54 -12.10 22.43
C GLY A 68 6.64 -13.34 22.52
N THR A 69 5.32 -13.17 22.60
CA THR A 69 4.34 -14.25 22.51
C THR A 69 4.14 -14.73 21.08
N ALA A 70 4.61 -13.97 20.09
CA ALA A 70 4.61 -14.38 18.70
C ALA A 70 5.70 -15.42 18.46
N ASN A 71 5.39 -16.72 18.51
CA ASN A 71 6.38 -17.79 18.31
C ASN A 71 7.07 -17.61 16.95
N PRO A 72 8.31 -17.09 16.88
CA PRO A 72 8.99 -16.97 15.60
C PRO A 72 9.35 -18.40 15.18
N PRO A 73 9.13 -18.80 13.90
CA PRO A 73 9.58 -20.10 13.46
C PRO A 73 11.07 -20.21 13.79
N LEU A 74 11.42 -21.31 14.46
CA LEU A 74 12.78 -21.67 14.83
C LEU A 74 13.65 -21.49 13.58
N ASN A 75 14.57 -20.52 13.63
CA ASN A 75 15.54 -20.18 12.59
C ASN A 75 14.98 -19.39 11.39
N GLY A 76 14.38 -18.21 11.61
CA GLY A 76 14.17 -17.26 10.52
C GLY A 76 13.03 -16.27 10.75
N PHE A 77 13.09 -15.17 10.00
CA PHE A 77 12.01 -14.20 9.85
C PHE A 77 10.66 -14.93 9.64
N SER A 78 9.61 -14.56 10.38
CA SER A 78 8.27 -15.10 10.15
C SER A 78 7.84 -14.84 8.71
N ASN A 79 7.63 -15.94 7.99
CA ASN A 79 7.32 -16.01 6.58
C ASN A 79 5.85 -15.63 6.35
N ASP A 80 5.63 -14.59 5.56
CA ASP A 80 4.33 -14.20 5.00
C ASP A 80 3.21 -14.01 6.02
N VAL A 81 3.53 -13.31 7.10
CA VAL A 81 2.48 -12.63 7.85
C VAL A 81 2.11 -11.42 7.00
N SER A 82 1.01 -11.53 6.24
CA SER A 82 0.27 -10.34 5.84
C SER A 82 0.27 -9.41 7.03
N CYS A 83 0.57 -8.12 6.88
CA CYS A 83 0.56 -7.16 8.01
C CYS A 83 -0.83 -6.99 8.65
N ASP A 84 -1.76 -7.87 8.30
CA ASP A 84 -3.07 -8.04 8.84
C ASP A 84 -2.98 -8.59 10.26
N LEU A 85 -3.51 -7.81 11.20
CA LEU A 85 -3.69 -8.17 12.60
C LEU A 85 -4.82 -9.17 12.84
N ALA A 86 -5.24 -9.87 11.80
CA ALA A 86 -6.31 -10.85 11.86
C ALA A 86 -5.97 -12.04 10.96
N SER A 87 -5.04 -12.91 11.40
CA SER A 87 -5.24 -14.33 11.12
C SER A 87 -6.05 -14.90 12.28
N PRO A 88 -7.32 -15.29 12.09
CA PRO A 88 -8.16 -15.88 13.15
C PRO A 88 -7.68 -17.27 13.61
N LEU A 89 -6.49 -17.71 13.18
CA LEU A 89 -5.96 -19.03 13.51
C LEU A 89 -5.08 -19.05 14.77
N THR A 90 -4.63 -17.90 15.29
CA THR A 90 -3.93 -17.85 16.60
C THR A 90 -4.00 -16.43 17.21
N PRO A 91 -4.59 -16.22 18.40
CA PRO A 91 -4.65 -14.91 19.08
C PRO A 91 -3.29 -14.35 19.58
N THR A 92 -2.20 -15.09 19.39
CA THR A 92 -0.93 -14.87 20.10
C THR A 92 0.21 -14.26 19.27
N ASN A 93 0.00 -14.04 17.96
CA ASN A 93 1.08 -13.70 17.01
C ASN A 93 0.98 -12.27 16.43
N GLY A 94 0.30 -11.35 17.11
CA GLY A 94 0.09 -9.98 16.63
C GLY A 94 1.38 -9.17 16.63
N TRP A 95 1.87 -8.83 15.44
CA TRP A 95 2.88 -7.79 15.26
C TRP A 95 2.38 -6.47 15.89
N TYR A 96 3.24 -5.75 16.62
CA TYR A 96 2.93 -4.47 17.28
C TYR A 96 1.94 -4.59 18.42
N GLY A 97 1.82 -5.79 19.01
CA GLY A 97 1.02 -6.01 20.21
C GLY A 97 -0.42 -5.51 20.06
N ASN A 98 -1.14 -5.93 19.02
CA ASN A 98 -2.54 -5.51 18.81
C ASN A 98 -2.77 -3.98 18.89
N ASP A 99 -1.76 -3.14 18.61
CA ASP A 99 -1.93 -1.69 18.71
C ASP A 99 -3.04 -1.24 17.73
N PRO A 100 -4.14 -0.66 18.25
CA PRO A 100 -5.31 -0.35 17.44
C PRO A 100 -5.02 0.75 16.41
N SER A 101 -3.99 1.58 16.64
CA SER A 101 -3.59 2.65 15.73
C SER A 101 -2.87 2.09 14.52
N VAL A 102 -1.90 1.20 14.74
CA VAL A 102 -1.18 0.51 13.65
C VAL A 102 -2.13 -0.39 12.87
N ALA A 103 -3.06 -1.08 13.56
CA ALA A 103 -4.09 -1.92 12.95
C ALA A 103 -4.96 -1.19 11.92
N LYS A 104 -5.40 0.02 12.28
CA LYS A 104 -6.27 0.82 11.44
C LYS A 104 -5.56 1.27 10.17
N ILE A 105 -4.28 1.61 10.26
CA ILE A 105 -3.49 2.05 9.11
C ILE A 105 -3.22 0.86 8.17
N LEU A 106 -2.86 -0.30 8.72
CA LEU A 106 -2.57 -1.50 7.92
C LEU A 106 -3.82 -2.04 7.20
N SER A 107 -4.99 -1.99 7.84
CA SER A 107 -6.27 -2.36 7.21
C SER A 107 -6.69 -1.37 6.12
N SER A 108 -6.49 -0.06 6.31
CA SER A 108 -6.75 0.93 5.26
C SER A 108 -5.82 0.73 4.06
N LEU A 109 -4.54 0.48 4.29
CA LEU A 109 -3.56 0.15 3.25
C LEU A 109 -3.94 -1.09 2.46
N LYS A 110 -4.29 -2.20 3.15
CA LYS A 110 -4.68 -3.45 2.50
C LYS A 110 -5.87 -3.26 1.57
N SER A 111 -6.85 -2.43 1.97
CA SER A 111 -8.01 -2.10 1.13
C SER A 111 -7.63 -1.34 -0.15
N ARG A 112 -6.57 -0.51 -0.12
CA ARG A 112 -6.12 0.30 -1.26
C ARG A 112 -5.18 -0.46 -2.19
N THR A 113 -4.27 -1.27 -1.65
CA THR A 113 -3.19 -1.90 -2.43
C THR A 113 -3.42 -3.36 -2.77
N SER A 114 -4.36 -4.00 -2.06
CA SER A 114 -4.65 -5.45 -2.13
C SER A 114 -3.46 -6.35 -1.76
N TYR A 115 -2.31 -5.77 -1.42
CA TYR A 115 -1.12 -6.51 -1.01
C TYR A 115 -0.24 -5.63 -0.11
N ILE A 116 0.02 -6.16 1.08
CA ILE A 116 0.99 -5.64 2.02
C ILE A 116 1.66 -6.83 2.70
N SER A 117 2.98 -6.83 2.76
CA SER A 117 3.77 -7.86 3.41
C SER A 117 4.80 -7.18 4.32
N CYS A 118 5.21 -7.88 5.37
CA CYS A 118 6.17 -7.35 6.31
C CYS A 118 6.97 -8.48 6.96
N ALA A 119 8.17 -8.17 7.43
CA ALA A 119 9.05 -9.08 8.15
C ALA A 119 9.68 -8.46 9.41
N LEU A 120 9.91 -9.28 10.44
CA LEU A 120 10.59 -8.95 11.71
C LEU A 120 11.79 -9.88 11.95
N ASN A 121 12.87 -9.36 12.52
CA ASN A 121 13.98 -10.19 13.00
C ASN A 121 13.63 -10.90 14.31
N TYR A 122 14.28 -12.04 14.54
CA TYR A 122 14.37 -12.70 15.84
C TYR A 122 14.89 -11.71 16.89
N GLY A 123 14.18 -11.59 18.01
CA GLY A 123 14.43 -10.54 19.01
C GLY A 123 13.62 -9.25 18.80
N TYR A 124 12.87 -9.14 17.70
CA TYR A 124 11.91 -8.07 17.42
C TYR A 124 12.47 -6.65 17.42
N THR A 125 13.77 -6.48 17.14
CA THR A 125 14.46 -5.18 17.11
C THR A 125 14.63 -4.61 15.70
N GLN A 126 14.16 -5.32 14.68
CA GLN A 126 14.28 -4.91 13.28
C GLN A 126 13.02 -5.31 12.53
N TRP A 127 12.55 -4.41 11.67
CA TRP A 127 11.32 -4.60 10.92
C TRP A 127 11.39 -3.99 9.52
N ALA A 128 10.61 -4.54 8.59
CA ALA A 128 10.40 -3.96 7.27
C ALA A 128 8.98 -4.26 6.77
N ALA A 129 8.38 -3.35 6.03
CA ALA A 129 7.11 -3.55 5.35
C ALA A 129 7.19 -3.11 3.89
N VAL A 130 6.42 -3.79 3.05
CA VAL A 130 6.35 -3.57 1.60
C VAL A 130 4.90 -3.58 1.15
N SER A 131 4.56 -2.69 0.24
CA SER A 131 3.22 -2.58 -0.32
C SER A 131 3.29 -2.34 -1.83
N LYS A 132 2.29 -2.87 -2.55
CA LYS A 132 2.19 -2.68 -4.00
C LYS A 132 1.56 -1.34 -4.33
N LEU A 133 2.10 -0.63 -5.31
CA LEU A 133 1.54 0.63 -5.81
C LEU A 133 0.52 0.38 -6.93
N PRO A 134 -0.72 0.92 -6.83
CA PRO A 134 -1.77 0.76 -7.85
C PRO A 134 -1.43 1.22 -9.27
N SER A 135 -0.44 2.10 -9.46
CA SER A 135 0.02 2.48 -10.81
C SER A 135 0.74 1.37 -11.57
N GLY A 136 1.30 0.39 -10.87
CA GLY A 136 2.01 -0.74 -11.48
C GLY A 136 1.07 -1.78 -12.10
N PRO A 137 1.59 -2.67 -12.99
CA PRO A 137 0.88 -3.85 -13.43
C PRO A 137 0.53 -4.76 -12.24
N THR A 138 -0.55 -5.54 -12.38
CA THR A 138 -1.05 -6.42 -11.32
C THR A 138 -0.18 -7.66 -11.12
N SER A 139 0.55 -8.09 -12.17
CA SER A 139 1.44 -9.24 -12.20
C SER A 139 2.56 -9.05 -13.25
N GLY A 140 3.62 -9.86 -13.16
CA GLY A 140 4.68 -9.91 -14.16
C GLY A 140 5.72 -8.80 -14.03
N ALA A 141 6.55 -8.63 -15.06
CA ALA A 141 7.59 -7.61 -15.05
C ALA A 141 7.00 -6.19 -14.97
N GLY A 142 7.64 -5.34 -14.17
CA GLY A 142 7.26 -3.93 -14.04
C GLY A 142 6.35 -3.59 -12.86
N GLN A 143 6.02 -4.54 -11.95
CA GLN A 143 5.27 -4.20 -10.74
C GLN A 143 6.04 -3.21 -9.89
N ILE A 144 5.32 -2.22 -9.34
CA ILE A 144 5.90 -1.12 -8.58
C ILE A 144 5.60 -1.33 -7.10
N TRP A 145 6.62 -1.22 -6.28
CA TRP A 145 6.60 -1.52 -4.85
C TRP A 145 7.10 -0.33 -4.04
N ARG A 146 6.48 -0.11 -2.88
CA ARG A 146 6.97 0.81 -1.85
C ARG A 146 7.41 -0.01 -0.66
N CYS A 147 8.56 0.35 -0.08
CA CYS A 147 9.05 -0.26 1.15
C CYS A 147 9.32 0.79 2.23
N VAL A 148 9.24 0.35 3.48
CA VAL A 148 9.65 1.07 4.68
C VAL A 148 10.35 0.10 5.65
N ASP A 149 11.27 0.59 6.46
CA ASP A 149 12.08 -0.20 7.39
C ASP A 149 12.32 0.48 8.76
N TRP A 150 12.98 -0.21 9.68
CA TRP A 150 13.40 0.33 10.98
C TRP A 150 14.54 1.37 10.91
N LYS A 151 15.20 1.53 9.76
CA LYS A 151 16.35 2.45 9.59
C LYS A 151 15.96 3.84 9.09
N GLY A 152 14.68 4.08 8.79
CA GLY A 152 14.24 5.34 8.17
C GLY A 152 14.20 5.34 6.63
N THR A 153 14.57 4.24 5.95
CA THR A 153 14.46 4.13 4.48
C THR A 153 13.02 4.06 3.97
N SER A 154 12.61 4.94 3.05
CA SER A 154 11.30 4.87 2.38
C SER A 154 11.51 5.03 0.88
N LYS A 155 11.47 3.93 0.12
CA LYS A 155 11.84 3.91 -1.31
C LYS A 155 10.83 3.17 -2.17
N GLN A 156 10.77 3.58 -3.42
CA GLN A 156 9.97 2.93 -4.47
C GLN A 156 10.92 2.18 -5.41
N TYR A 157 10.54 0.97 -5.81
CA TYR A 157 11.34 0.12 -6.69
C TYR A 157 10.43 -0.77 -7.54
N THR A 158 11.01 -1.39 -8.57
CA THR A 158 10.29 -2.19 -9.56
C THR A 158 10.85 -3.60 -9.60
N GLN A 159 10.00 -4.62 -9.53
CA GLN A 159 10.42 -6.02 -9.63
C GLN A 159 9.26 -6.91 -10.13
N PRO A 160 9.55 -8.06 -10.76
CA PRO A 160 8.55 -8.91 -11.41
C PRO A 160 7.74 -9.80 -10.45
N THR A 161 8.22 -9.96 -9.23
CA THR A 161 7.63 -10.87 -8.22
C THR A 161 7.38 -10.13 -6.92
N PRO A 162 6.40 -10.57 -6.12
CA PRO A 162 6.19 -10.01 -4.79
C PRO A 162 7.47 -10.11 -3.95
N PRO A 163 7.90 -9.00 -3.31
CA PRO A 163 9.00 -9.01 -2.36
C PRO A 163 8.61 -9.88 -1.17
N MET A 164 9.60 -10.42 -0.48
CA MET A 164 9.36 -11.23 0.72
C MET A 164 8.44 -12.43 0.40
N THR A 165 8.85 -13.30 -0.53
CA THR A 165 8.16 -14.58 -0.83
C THR A 165 9.01 -15.83 -0.49
N SER A 166 10.30 -15.68 -0.17
CA SER A 166 11.17 -16.79 0.26
C SER A 166 11.33 -16.85 1.78
N THR A 167 11.36 -18.05 2.36
CA THR A 167 11.60 -18.28 3.81
C THR A 167 13.06 -17.95 4.20
N GLY A 168 13.29 -17.31 5.37
CA GLY A 168 14.64 -17.24 5.99
C GLY A 168 15.32 -15.86 6.17
N ILE A 169 16.58 -15.92 6.66
CA ILE A 169 17.39 -14.83 7.27
C ILE A 169 17.76 -13.68 6.29
N SER A 170 17.56 -13.89 4.99
CA SER A 170 17.91 -12.89 3.96
C SER A 170 16.87 -11.77 3.78
N ARG A 171 15.72 -11.76 4.46
CA ARG A 171 14.62 -10.83 4.18
C ARG A 171 14.84 -9.37 4.59
N ILE A 172 15.43 -9.04 5.74
CA ILE A 172 15.67 -7.62 6.10
C ILE A 172 16.90 -7.02 5.39
N THR A 173 17.89 -7.85 5.05
CA THR A 173 19.09 -7.41 4.32
C THR A 173 18.91 -7.35 2.80
N THR A 174 18.06 -8.18 2.19
CA THR A 174 17.62 -7.98 0.79
C THR A 174 16.53 -6.91 0.67
N VAL A 175 15.77 -6.62 1.73
CA VAL A 175 14.85 -5.49 1.81
C VAL A 175 15.51 -4.32 2.54
N ASN A 176 16.73 -3.98 2.12
CA ASN A 176 17.32 -2.69 2.42
C ASN A 176 16.62 -1.58 1.61
N CYS A 177 15.34 -1.74 1.24
CA CYS A 177 14.68 -0.84 0.30
C CYS A 177 15.54 -0.52 -0.94
N LEU A 178 16.45 -1.43 -1.34
CA LEU A 178 17.46 -1.26 -2.37
C LEU A 178 17.28 -2.38 -3.38
#